data_AF-A0A7Y4QKI5-F1
#
_entry.id   AF-A0A7Y4QKI5-F1
#
_cell.length_a   1.000
_cell.length_b   1.000
_cell.length_c   1.000
_cell.angle_alpha   90.00
_cell.angle_beta   90.00
_cell.angle_gamma   90.00
#
_symmetry.space_group_name_H-M   'P 1'
#
loop_
_entity.id
_entity.type
_entity.pdbx_description
1 polymer ?
#
loop_
_entity_poly.entity_id
_entity_poly.type
_entity_poly.pdbx_seq_one_letter_code
_entity_poly.pdbx_strand_id
1 'polypeptide(L)' 'MADTEVLPDIEREEKTGEKSDLEPGWLVICWNDPVNLMTYVTHVFQTVFGWNRQKAEVHMLEVHRQGKS' A
#
# COMPACT_ATOMS: atom_id res chain seq x y z
N MET A 1 12.75 45.60 -6.18
CA MET A 1 13.21 44.30 -5.64
C MET A 1 11.98 43.60 -5.12
N ALA A 2 11.52 42.58 -5.84
CA ALA A 2 10.47 41.68 -5.39
C ALA A 2 11.01 40.27 -5.65
N ASP A 3 11.15 39.51 -4.58
CA ASP A 3 11.77 38.19 -4.56
C ASP A 3 11.03 37.22 -5.48
N THR A 4 11.76 36.56 -6.37
CA THR A 4 11.29 35.38 -7.08
C THR A 4 11.29 34.23 -6.07
N GLU A 5 10.12 33.82 -5.58
CA GLU A 5 10.00 32.57 -4.83
C GLU A 5 10.39 31.40 -5.74
N VAL A 6 11.53 30.77 -5.43
CA VAL A 6 12.00 29.54 -6.07
C VAL A 6 11.21 28.39 -5.45
N LEU A 7 10.29 27.81 -6.23
CA LEU A 7 9.65 26.54 -5.89
C LEU A 7 10.74 25.44 -5.80
N PRO A 8 10.68 24.52 -4.83
CA PRO A 8 11.68 23.47 -4.71
C PRO A 8 11.65 22.61 -5.97
N ASP A 9 12.82 22.48 -6.60
CA ASP A 9 13.02 21.62 -7.75
C ASP A 9 12.85 20.16 -7.28
N ILE A 10 11.79 19.50 -7.75
CA ILE A 10 11.63 18.06 -7.48
C ILE A 10 12.60 17.37 -8.42
N GLU A 11 13.82 17.14 -7.94
CA GLU A 11 14.82 16.33 -8.64
C GLU A 11 14.22 14.96 -8.95
N ARG A 12 13.75 14.78 -10.20
CA ARG A 12 13.41 13.46 -10.73
C ARG A 12 14.73 12.77 -11.04
N GLU A 13 15.17 11.91 -10.14
CA GLU A 13 16.21 10.93 -10.45
C GLU A 13 15.76 10.09 -11.65
N GLU A 14 16.37 10.32 -12.81
CA GLU A 14 16.26 9.41 -13.95
C GLU A 14 16.99 8.12 -13.61
N LYS A 15 16.25 7.13 -13.12
CA LYS A 15 16.77 5.76 -12.93
C LYS A 15 17.05 5.14 -14.30
N THR A 16 18.29 5.27 -14.75
CA THR A 16 18.87 4.54 -15.88
C THR A 16 19.20 3.09 -15.46
N GLY A 17 18.16 2.31 -15.15
CA GLY A 17 18.25 0.86 -15.05
C GLY A 17 17.66 0.23 -16.30
N GLU A 18 18.24 -0.87 -16.80
CA GLU A 18 17.63 -1.68 -17.86
C GLU A 18 16.16 -1.94 -17.50
N LYS A 19 15.25 -1.33 -18.26
CA LYS A 19 13.81 -1.54 -18.10
C LYS A 19 13.54 -2.98 -18.48
N SER A 20 13.29 -3.84 -17.49
CA SER A 20 12.45 -5.00 -17.76
C SER A 20 11.17 -4.45 -18.41
N ASP A 21 10.78 -4.95 -19.58
CA ASP A 21 9.60 -4.51 -20.36
C ASP A 21 8.24 -4.72 -19.64
N LEU A 22 8.27 -5.01 -18.35
CA LEU A 22 7.11 -5.06 -17.48
C LEU A 22 7.02 -3.76 -16.71
N GLU A 23 5.89 -3.05 -16.88
CA GLU A 23 5.50 -1.95 -15.99
C GLU A 23 5.60 -2.41 -14.53
N PRO A 24 6.17 -1.60 -13.62
CA PRO A 24 6.28 -1.97 -12.22
C PRO A 24 4.88 -2.25 -11.67
N GLY A 25 4.70 -3.43 -11.07
CA GLY A 25 3.42 -3.84 -10.52
C GLY A 25 2.91 -2.89 -9.43
N TRP A 26 1.60 -2.95 -9.15
CA TRP A 26 0.98 -2.14 -8.11
C TRP A 26 1.17 -2.78 -6.73
N LEU A 27 1.57 -1.96 -5.75
CA LEU A 27 1.55 -2.35 -4.34
C LEU A 27 0.18 -2.05 -3.74
N VAL A 28 -0.49 -3.08 -3.23
CA VAL A 28 -1.77 -2.95 -2.52
C VAL A 28 -1.50 -2.93 -1.02
N ILE A 29 -2.01 -1.90 -0.32
CA ILE A 29 -1.86 -1.73 1.12
C ILE A 29 -3.25 -1.65 1.76
N CYS A 30 -3.47 -2.41 2.83
CA CYS A 30 -4.67 -2.33 3.65
C CYS A 30 -4.35 -1.56 4.93
N TRP A 31 -5.14 -0.54 5.24
CA TRP A 31 -4.99 0.29 6.45
C TRP A 31 -6.00 -0.10 7.53
N ASN A 32 -5.61 0.06 8.80
CA ASN A 32 -6.49 -0.15 9.93
C ASN A 32 -7.50 0.98 10.07
N ASP A 33 -8.73 0.62 10.44
CA ASP A 33 -9.80 1.56 10.71
C ASP A 33 -10.62 1.12 11.94
N PRO A 34 -11.30 2.04 12.64
CA PRO A 34 -12.03 1.72 13.86
C PRO A 34 -13.45 1.19 13.60
N VAL A 35 -13.90 1.10 12.36
CA VAL A 35 -15.29 0.80 12.00
C VAL A 35 -15.46 -0.65 11.59
N ASN A 36 -14.56 -1.15 10.75
CA ASN A 36 -14.65 -2.49 10.20
C ASN A 36 -14.28 -3.55 11.24
N LEU A 37 -15.09 -4.60 11.29
CA LEU A 37 -14.83 -5.74 12.16
C LEU A 37 -13.67 -6.59 11.58
N MET A 38 -12.86 -7.15 12.47
CA MET A 38 -11.80 -8.12 12.11
C MET A 38 -12.32 -9.23 11.20
N THR A 39 -13.51 -9.77 11.50
CA THR A 39 -14.14 -10.85 10.72
C THR A 39 -14.50 -10.41 9.31
N TYR A 40 -14.90 -9.15 9.13
CA TYR A 40 -15.18 -8.58 7.82
C TYR A 40 -13.88 -8.41 7.01
N VAL A 41 -12.83 -7.86 7.62
CA VAL A 41 -11.51 -7.72 6.97
C VAL A 41 -10.97 -9.09 6.53
N THR A 42 -11.06 -10.11 7.40
CA THR A 42 -10.69 -11.49 7.03
C THR A 42 -11.52 -12.04 5.87
N HIS A 43 -12.82 -11.70 5.79
CA HIS A 43 -13.67 -12.11 4.65
C HIS A 43 -13.27 -11.41 3.35
N VAL A 44 -12.94 -10.12 3.41
CA VAL A 44 -12.43 -9.36 2.26
C VAL A 44 -11.13 -9.97 1.75
N PHE A 45 -10.21 -10.34 2.64
CA PHE A 45 -8.96 -10.98 2.23
C PHE A 45 -9.14 -12.35 1.57
N GLN A 46 -10.10 -13.14 2.03
CA GLN A 46 -10.45 -14.40 1.37
C GLN A 46 -11.09 -14.18 0.00
N THR A 47 -11.90 -13.13 -0.16
CA THR A 47 -12.69 -12.89 -1.38
C THR A 47 -11.91 -12.16 -2.47
N VAL A 48 -11.18 -11.11 -2.11
CA VAL A 48 -10.46 -10.25 -3.06
C VAL A 48 -9.11 -10.85 -3.45
N PHE A 49 -8.38 -11.42 -2.48
CA PHE A 49 -7.06 -12.00 -2.74
C PHE A 49 -7.07 -13.53 -2.85
N GLY A 50 -8.21 -14.17 -2.67
CA GLY A 50 -8.33 -15.63 -2.74
C GLY A 50 -7.55 -16.37 -1.64
N TRP A 51 -7.20 -15.70 -0.55
CA TRP A 51 -6.41 -16.30 0.52
C TRP A 51 -7.23 -17.30 1.31
N ASN A 52 -6.57 -18.34 1.82
CA ASN A 52 -7.21 -19.20 2.82
C ASN A 52 -7.40 -18.42 4.13
N ARG A 53 -8.29 -18.93 4.98
CA ARG A 53 -8.64 -18.27 6.25
C ARG A 53 -7.43 -17.99 7.14
N GLN A 54 -6.49 -18.93 7.24
CA GLN A 54 -5.31 -18.80 8.09
C GLN A 54 -4.44 -17.61 7.66
N LYS A 55 -4.15 -17.49 6.36
CA LYS A 55 -3.38 -16.36 5.81
C LYS A 55 -4.14 -15.05 5.98
N ALA A 56 -5.46 -15.05 5.73
CA ALA A 56 -6.29 -13.87 5.91
C ALA A 56 -6.34 -13.38 7.37
N GLU A 57 -6.34 -14.29 8.35
CA GLU A 57 -6.31 -13.93 9.77
C GLU A 57 -4.96 -13.32 10.18
N VAL A 58 -3.84 -13.83 9.63
CA VAL A 58 -2.50 -13.25 9.89
C VAL A 58 -2.43 -11.80 9.42
N HIS A 59 -2.78 -11.54 8.16
CA HIS A 59 -2.74 -10.18 7.61
C HIS A 59 -3.76 -9.25 8.29
N MET A 60 -4.93 -9.77 8.68
CA MET A 60 -5.90 -8.97 9.43
C MET A 60 -5.34 -8.53 10.79
N LEU A 61 -4.65 -9.42 11.51
CA LEU A 61 -4.01 -9.07 12.77
C LEU A 61 -2.87 -8.07 12.59
N GLU A 62 -2.14 -8.15 11.48
CA GLU A 62 -1.11 -7.18 11.10
C GLU A 62 -1.72 -5.80 10.88
N VAL A 63 -2.79 -5.69 10.08
CA VAL A 63 -3.57 -4.44 9.95
C VAL A 63 -3.99 -3.92 11.32
N HIS A 64 -4.67 -4.73 12.12
CA HIS A 64 -5.21 -4.28 13.41
C HIS A 64 -4.14 -3.79 14.41
N ARG A 65 -2.98 -4.45 14.46
CA ARG A 65 -1.94 -4.17 15.44
C ARG A 65 -0.90 -3.16 14.97
N GLN A 66 -0.55 -3.21 13.67
CA GLN A 66 0.54 -2.42 13.09
C GLN A 66 0.03 -1.23 12.27
N GLY A 67 -1.29 -1.14 12.08
CA GLY A 67 -1.95 -0.06 11.36
C GLY A 67 -2.05 -0.29 9.86
N LYS A 68 -1.31 -1.26 9.30
CA LYS A 68 -1.37 -1.64 7.88
C LYS A 68 -0.80 -3.02 7.61
N SER A 69 -1.16 -3.60 6.47
CA SER A 69 -0.56 -4.80 5.88
C SER A 69 -0.54 -4.71 4.36
#